data_AF-A0A967PVI0-F1
#
_entry.id   AF-A0A967PVI0-F1
#
_cell.length_a   1.000
_cell.length_b   1.000
_cell.length_c   1.000
_cell.angle_alpha   90.00
_cell.angle_beta   90.00
_cell.angle_gamma   90.00
#
_symmetry.space_group_name_H-M   'P 1'
#
loop_
_entity.id
_entity.type
_entity.pdbx_description
1 polymer ?
#
loop_
_entity_poly.entity_id
_entity_poly.type
_entity_poly.pdbx_seq_one_letter_code
_entity_poly.pdbx_strand_id
1 'polypeptide(L)'
;MKAEGHAPPDIRFCFLIMGSGGRREMLLDPDQDNGLIYEDVPDERLPEIEAFFGPFSEKLVDALHQVGYPLCEGKVMANNPIWRGRLKDWRERLTDWVNDPEPQKVRYSSIFFDFVSLAGEASLAEDLRDIVHHLIDDFPGFLYHMMSLDLRYKVPVG
;
A
#
# COMPACT_ATOMS: atom_id res chain seq x y z
N MET A 1 -5.42 2.71 -20.70
CA MET A 1 -6.14 3.91 -20.20
C MET A 1 -6.26 5.02 -21.23
N LYS A 2 -5.24 5.86 -21.47
CA LYS A 2 -5.35 7.00 -22.43
C LYS A 2 -5.73 6.59 -23.85
N ALA A 3 -5.15 5.50 -24.36
CA ALA A 3 -5.48 4.95 -25.68
C ALA A 3 -6.94 4.47 -25.80
N GLU A 4 -7.62 4.25 -24.67
CA GLU A 4 -9.02 3.82 -24.60
C GLU A 4 -9.96 5.01 -24.32
N GLY A 5 -9.46 6.25 -24.37
CA GLY A 5 -10.25 7.46 -24.14
C GLY A 5 -10.48 7.79 -22.65
N HIS A 6 -9.84 7.07 -21.72
CA HIS A 6 -9.93 7.38 -20.30
C HIS A 6 -8.85 8.39 -19.88
N ALA A 7 -9.27 9.47 -19.24
CA ALA A 7 -8.40 10.44 -18.60
C ALA A 7 -8.38 10.21 -17.08
N PRO A 8 -7.22 10.38 -16.40
CA PRO A 8 -7.18 10.37 -14.95
C PRO A 8 -8.02 11.51 -14.38
N PRO A 9 -8.67 11.33 -13.23
CA PRO A 9 -9.38 12.41 -12.53
C PRO A 9 -8.40 13.54 -12.17
N ASP A 10 -8.90 14.77 -12.13
CA ASP A 10 -8.13 15.95 -11.72
C ASP A 10 -7.96 15.98 -10.20
N ILE A 11 -7.01 15.17 -9.74
CA ILE A 11 -6.55 15.03 -8.36
C ILE A 11 -5.06 14.66 -8.34
N ARG A 12 -4.39 14.96 -7.23
CA ARG A 12 -3.08 14.39 -6.91
C ARG A 12 -3.23 12.93 -6.48
N PHE A 13 -2.31 12.09 -6.94
CA PHE A 13 -2.21 10.70 -6.53
C PHE A 13 -0.74 10.28 -6.47
N CYS A 14 -0.44 9.22 -5.72
CA CYS A 14 0.88 8.65 -5.57
C CYS A 14 0.81 7.12 -5.64
N PHE A 15 1.62 6.52 -6.50
CA PHE A 15 1.81 5.09 -6.59
C PHE A 15 3.00 4.68 -5.73
N LEU A 16 2.80 3.66 -4.91
CA LEU A 16 3.76 3.15 -3.94
C LEU A 16 4.32 1.79 -4.38
N ILE A 17 5.59 1.58 -4.10
CA ILE A 17 6.16 0.23 -3.95
C ILE A 17 6.35 -0.02 -2.45
N MET A 18 6.04 -1.22 -1.99
CA MET A 18 6.07 -1.60 -0.58
C MET A 18 6.92 -2.86 -0.38
N GLY A 19 7.00 -3.36 0.85
CA GLY A 19 7.72 -4.58 1.18
C GLY A 19 9.18 -4.58 0.71
N SER A 20 9.64 -5.72 0.17
CA SER A 20 11.04 -5.87 -0.27
C SER A 20 11.43 -4.88 -1.37
N GLY A 21 10.49 -4.50 -2.24
CA GLY A 21 10.66 -3.45 -3.24
C GLY A 21 10.91 -2.08 -2.63
N GLY A 22 10.14 -1.76 -1.59
CA GLY A 22 10.28 -0.51 -0.83
C GLY A 22 11.62 -0.42 -0.10
N ARG A 23 12.07 -1.52 0.51
CA ARG A 23 13.39 -1.64 1.14
C ARG A 23 14.57 -1.72 0.17
N ARG A 24 14.31 -1.85 -1.14
CA ARG A 24 15.33 -2.07 -2.19
C ARG A 24 16.12 -3.38 -2.00
N GLU A 25 15.44 -4.40 -1.52
CA GLU A 25 15.98 -5.73 -1.22
C GLU A 25 15.42 -6.81 -2.16
N MET A 26 14.79 -6.43 -3.28
CA MET A 26 14.29 -7.39 -4.27
C MET A 26 15.42 -8.27 -4.80
N LEU A 27 15.21 -9.58 -4.72
CA LEU A 27 16.12 -10.59 -5.26
C LEU A 27 15.67 -10.99 -6.68
N LEU A 28 15.99 -12.22 -7.10
CA LEU A 28 15.81 -12.66 -8.49
C LEU A 28 14.36 -12.93 -8.90
N ASP A 29 13.44 -13.09 -7.96
CA ASP A 29 12.03 -13.44 -8.20
C ASP A 29 11.09 -12.70 -7.23
N PRO A 30 10.98 -11.36 -7.34
CA PRO A 30 10.14 -10.57 -6.44
C PRO A 30 8.66 -10.66 -6.84
N ASP A 31 7.78 -10.75 -5.85
CA ASP A 31 6.34 -10.55 -6.06
C ASP A 31 5.96 -9.07 -6.08
N GLN A 32 4.67 -8.80 -6.32
CA GLN A 32 4.14 -7.45 -6.41
C GLN A 32 3.61 -6.94 -5.06
N ASP A 33 4.34 -6.01 -4.45
CA ASP A 33 3.87 -5.23 -3.30
C ASP A 33 3.68 -3.76 -3.71
N ASN A 34 2.46 -3.35 -4.02
CA ASN A 34 2.16 -1.99 -4.47
C ASN A 34 0.80 -1.43 -4.00
N GLY A 35 0.69 -0.10 -4.02
CA GLY A 35 -0.51 0.61 -3.56
C GLY A 35 -0.68 2.00 -4.16
N LEU A 36 -1.84 2.62 -3.94
CA LEU A 36 -2.17 3.96 -4.41
C LEU A 36 -2.67 4.85 -3.26
N ILE A 37 -2.22 6.10 -3.26
CA ILE A 37 -2.75 7.16 -2.40
C ILE A 37 -3.38 8.22 -3.29
N TYR A 38 -4.55 8.71 -2.94
CA TYR A 38 -5.14 9.92 -3.51
C TYR A 38 -5.12 11.04 -2.47
N GLU A 39 -5.12 12.30 -2.91
CA GLU A 39 -5.42 13.38 -1.98
C GLU A 39 -6.85 13.29 -1.44
N ASP A 40 -7.09 13.94 -0.30
CA ASP A 40 -8.42 13.99 0.28
C ASP A 40 -9.38 14.80 -0.60
N VAL A 41 -10.47 14.16 -0.98
CA VAL A 41 -11.56 14.75 -1.75
C VAL A 41 -12.91 14.50 -1.06
N PRO A 42 -13.93 15.32 -1.38
CA PRO A 42 -15.30 15.05 -0.95
C PRO A 42 -15.76 13.64 -1.35
N ASP A 43 -16.60 13.02 -0.52
CA ASP A 43 -17.06 11.64 -0.71
C ASP A 43 -17.84 11.47 -2.03
N GLU A 44 -18.48 12.54 -2.51
CA GLU A 44 -19.22 12.57 -3.77
C GLU A 44 -18.33 12.35 -5.00
N ARG A 45 -17.03 12.67 -4.91
CA ARG A 45 -16.05 12.44 -5.98
C ARG A 45 -15.47 11.03 -5.98
N LEU A 46 -15.59 10.30 -4.86
CA LEU A 46 -14.96 8.99 -4.72
C LEU A 46 -15.42 7.97 -5.79
N PRO A 47 -16.71 7.88 -6.15
CA PRO A 47 -17.15 6.97 -7.22
C PRO A 47 -16.49 7.25 -8.58
N GLU A 48 -16.30 8.52 -8.94
CA GLU A 48 -15.63 8.93 -10.18
C GLU A 48 -14.15 8.52 -10.18
N ILE A 49 -13.47 8.79 -9.06
CA ILE A 49 -12.05 8.46 -8.87
C ILE A 49 -11.84 6.94 -8.94
N GLU A 50 -12.67 6.20 -8.23
CA GLU A 50 -12.61 4.74 -8.19
C GLU A 50 -12.96 4.10 -9.54
N ALA A 51 -13.86 4.71 -10.31
CA ALA A 51 -14.18 4.28 -11.67
C ALA A 51 -12.98 4.38 -12.63
N PHE A 52 -12.03 5.28 -12.37
CA PHE A 52 -10.77 5.34 -13.10
C PHE A 52 -9.70 4.43 -12.49
N PHE A 53 -9.42 4.58 -11.20
CA PHE A 53 -8.27 3.92 -10.57
C PHE A 53 -8.47 2.42 -10.36
N GLY A 54 -9.70 1.92 -10.26
CA GLY A 54 -9.96 0.48 -10.17
C GLY A 54 -9.49 -0.25 -11.43
N PRO A 55 -10.08 0.06 -12.61
CA PRO A 55 -9.64 -0.52 -13.87
C PRO A 55 -8.18 -0.22 -14.23
N PHE A 56 -7.66 0.95 -13.85
CA PHE A 56 -6.24 1.26 -13.99
C PHE A 56 -5.36 0.31 -13.19
N SER A 57 -5.72 0.05 -11.93
CA SER A 57 -4.94 -0.82 -11.05
C SER A 57 -4.96 -2.27 -11.50
N GLU A 58 -6.10 -2.77 -12.01
CA GLU A 58 -6.17 -4.11 -12.63
C GLU A 58 -5.19 -4.22 -13.79
N LYS A 59 -5.22 -3.26 -14.72
CA LYS A 59 -4.30 -3.25 -15.87
C LYS A 59 -2.84 -3.09 -15.48
N LEU A 60 -2.56 -2.33 -14.42
CA LEU A 60 -1.22 -2.15 -13.90
C LEU A 60 -0.66 -3.47 -13.35
N VAL A 61 -1.45 -4.16 -12.53
CA VAL A 61 -1.08 -5.47 -11.94
C VAL A 61 -0.91 -6.53 -13.02
N ASP A 62 -1.81 -6.58 -14.00
CA ASP A 62 -1.70 -7.47 -15.15
C ASP A 62 -0.46 -7.19 -16.00
N ALA A 63 -0.15 -5.91 -16.24
CA ALA A 63 1.03 -5.52 -17.01
C ALA A 63 2.33 -5.91 -16.29
N LEU A 64 2.41 -5.69 -14.97
CA LEU A 64 3.54 -6.14 -14.14
C LEU A 64 3.69 -7.66 -14.19
N HIS A 65 2.57 -8.39 -14.15
CA HIS A 65 2.58 -9.84 -14.30
C HIS A 65 3.12 -10.30 -15.65
N GLN A 66 2.70 -9.67 -16.74
CA GLN A 66 3.16 -9.99 -18.09
C GLN A 66 4.66 -9.75 -18.30
N VAL A 67 5.25 -8.78 -17.60
CA VAL A 67 6.70 -8.49 -17.70
C VAL A 67 7.55 -9.25 -16.68
N GLY A 68 6.94 -10.17 -15.92
CA GLY A 68 7.67 -11.13 -15.08
C GLY A 68 7.59 -10.92 -13.58
N TYR A 69 6.72 -10.03 -13.07
CA TYR A 69 6.48 -9.91 -11.62
C TYR A 69 5.26 -10.74 -11.20
N PRO A 70 5.43 -11.91 -10.55
CA PRO A 70 4.30 -12.73 -10.11
C PRO A 70 3.32 -11.98 -9.20
N LEU A 71 2.04 -12.37 -9.25
CA LEU A 71 1.01 -11.83 -8.36
C LEU A 71 1.36 -12.18 -6.91
N CYS A 72 1.21 -11.23 -5.99
CA CYS A 72 1.39 -11.49 -4.57
C CYS A 72 0.27 -12.39 -4.04
N GLU A 73 0.62 -13.54 -3.45
CA GLU A 73 -0.34 -14.45 -2.81
C GLU A 73 -1.10 -13.78 -1.66
N GLY A 74 -0.46 -12.81 -1.00
CA GLY A 74 -1.04 -11.97 0.04
C GLY A 74 -2.00 -10.89 -0.47
N LYS A 75 -2.18 -10.77 -1.80
CA LYS A 75 -3.02 -9.77 -2.46
C LYS A 75 -2.63 -8.32 -2.09
N VAL A 76 -1.32 -8.05 -1.96
CA VAL A 76 -0.74 -6.75 -1.62
C VAL A 76 -0.52 -5.87 -2.84
N MET A 77 -1.60 -5.63 -3.58
CA MET A 77 -1.55 -4.97 -4.88
C MET A 77 -2.66 -3.93 -4.98
N ALA A 78 -2.42 -2.86 -5.75
CA ALA A 78 -3.31 -1.72 -5.90
C ALA A 78 -4.69 -2.09 -6.47
N ASN A 79 -4.84 -3.22 -7.17
CA ASN A 79 -6.15 -3.69 -7.64
C ASN A 79 -7.04 -4.19 -6.50
N ASN A 80 -6.48 -4.52 -5.34
CA ASN A 80 -7.23 -4.77 -4.13
C ASN A 80 -7.54 -3.43 -3.41
N PRO A 81 -8.81 -3.07 -3.18
CA PRO A 81 -9.21 -1.78 -2.59
C PRO A 81 -8.57 -1.44 -1.24
N ILE A 82 -8.11 -2.45 -0.47
CA ILE A 82 -7.40 -2.20 0.79
C ILE A 82 -6.01 -1.56 0.58
N TRP A 83 -5.45 -1.61 -0.63
CA TRP A 83 -4.15 -1.00 -0.97
C TRP A 83 -4.31 0.27 -1.81
N ARG A 84 -5.51 0.85 -1.82
CA ARG A 84 -5.77 2.15 -2.43
C ARG A 84 -6.76 2.97 -1.62
N GLY A 85 -6.77 4.28 -1.83
CA GLY A 85 -7.67 5.21 -1.15
C GLY A 85 -7.07 6.57 -0.91
N ARG A 86 -7.86 7.47 -0.33
CA ARG A 86 -7.43 8.81 0.06
C ARG A 86 -6.55 8.75 1.31
N LEU A 87 -5.81 9.82 1.59
CA LEU A 87 -5.03 9.94 2.83
C LEU A 87 -5.87 9.70 4.09
N LYS A 88 -7.12 10.20 4.14
CA LYS A 88 -8.02 9.93 5.26
C LYS A 88 -8.41 8.45 5.38
N ASP A 89 -8.65 7.77 4.26
CA ASP A 89 -9.02 6.34 4.25
C ASP A 89 -7.82 5.49 4.73
N TRP A 90 -6.60 5.89 4.34
CA TRP A 90 -5.36 5.29 4.85
C TRP A 90 -5.18 5.53 6.35
N ARG A 91 -5.40 6.75 6.84
CA ARG A 91 -5.34 7.07 8.27
C ARG A 91 -6.27 6.18 9.09
N GLU A 92 -7.53 6.05 8.66
CA GLU A 92 -8.52 5.20 9.34
C GLU A 92 -8.06 3.74 9.37
N ARG A 93 -7.59 3.23 8.22
CA ARG A 93 -7.11 1.85 8.09
C ARG A 93 -5.90 1.57 8.97
N LEU A 94 -4.91 2.46 8.98
CA LEU A 94 -3.72 2.33 9.83
C LEU A 94 -4.07 2.43 11.31
N THR A 95 -5.01 3.31 11.66
CA THR A 95 -5.52 3.44 13.03
C THR A 95 -6.17 2.13 13.49
N ASP A 96 -6.96 1.48 12.64
CA ASP A 96 -7.54 0.15 12.91
C ASP A 96 -6.45 -0.92 13.08
N TRP A 97 -5.43 -0.95 12.20
CA TRP A 97 -4.35 -1.93 12.29
C TRP A 97 -3.52 -1.82 13.57
N VAL A 98 -3.29 -0.59 14.02
CA VAL A 98 -2.50 -0.30 15.22
C VAL A 98 -3.30 -0.55 16.50
N ASN A 99 -4.58 -0.17 16.53
CA ASN A 99 -5.44 -0.32 17.72
C ASN A 99 -5.91 -1.76 17.96
N ASP A 100 -6.08 -2.54 16.89
CA ASP A 100 -6.52 -3.92 16.96
C ASP A 100 -5.53 -4.82 16.19
N PRO A 101 -4.34 -5.12 16.76
CA PRO A 101 -3.24 -5.78 16.08
C PRO A 101 -3.46 -7.30 15.95
N GLU A 102 -4.52 -7.69 15.24
CA GLU A 102 -4.72 -9.07 14.81
C GLU A 102 -3.55 -9.53 13.92
N PRO A 103 -3.19 -10.84 13.89
CA PRO A 103 -2.03 -11.32 13.14
C PRO A 103 -1.96 -10.87 11.68
N GLN A 104 -3.11 -10.78 11.00
CA GLN A 104 -3.19 -10.31 9.62
C GLN A 104 -2.90 -8.81 9.49
N LYS A 105 -3.42 -7.98 10.41
CA LYS A 105 -3.22 -6.52 10.42
C LYS A 105 -1.77 -6.17 10.77
N VAL A 106 -1.16 -6.93 11.68
CA VAL A 106 0.28 -6.82 11.99
C VAL A 106 1.12 -7.19 10.76
N ARG A 107 0.76 -8.25 10.03
CA ARG A 107 1.44 -8.62 8.77
C ARG A 107 1.29 -7.56 7.69
N TYR A 108 0.12 -6.93 7.55
CA TYR A 108 -0.06 -5.84 6.60
C TYR A 108 0.85 -4.65 6.93
N SER A 109 0.98 -4.33 8.21
CA SER A 109 1.80 -3.22 8.66
C SER A 109 3.30 -3.47 8.41
N SER A 110 3.79 -4.70 8.60
CA SER A 110 5.19 -5.02 8.31
C SER A 110 5.55 -4.93 6.83
N ILE A 111 4.58 -5.12 5.92
CA ILE A 111 4.77 -4.92 4.48
C ILE A 111 4.62 -3.44 4.13
N PHE A 112 3.62 -2.78 4.73
CA PHE A 112 3.27 -1.41 4.40
C PHE A 112 4.31 -0.39 4.88
N PHE A 113 4.85 -0.51 6.10
CA PHE A 113 5.75 0.51 6.66
C PHE A 113 7.03 0.75 5.86
N ASP A 114 7.39 -0.16 4.97
CA ASP A 114 8.52 -0.04 4.06
C ASP A 114 8.18 0.70 2.75
N PHE A 115 7.01 1.35 2.65
CA PHE A 115 6.58 1.97 1.39
C PHE A 115 7.53 3.10 0.92
N VAL A 116 7.66 3.23 -0.40
CA VAL A 116 8.33 4.34 -1.07
C VAL A 116 7.49 4.84 -2.24
N SER A 117 7.55 6.15 -2.51
CA SER A 117 6.90 6.73 -3.69
C SER A 117 7.64 6.31 -4.96
N LEU A 118 6.90 5.80 -5.95
CA LEU A 118 7.43 5.46 -7.27
C LEU A 118 7.02 6.48 -8.34
N ALA A 119 5.76 6.90 -8.34
CA ALA A 119 5.23 7.80 -9.35
C ALA A 119 4.07 8.65 -8.80
N GLY A 120 3.89 9.85 -9.36
CA GLY A 120 2.87 10.80 -8.91
C GLY A 120 3.41 11.81 -7.91
N GLU A 121 2.55 12.30 -7.00
CA GLU A 121 2.87 13.32 -6.01
C GLU A 121 3.53 12.70 -4.77
N ALA A 122 4.85 12.90 -4.63
CA ALA A 122 5.63 12.31 -3.53
C ALA A 122 5.18 12.81 -2.14
N SER A 123 4.65 14.04 -2.05
CA SER A 123 4.20 14.62 -0.78
C SER A 123 3.10 13.78 -0.11
N LEU A 124 2.26 13.07 -0.89
CA LEU A 124 1.23 12.19 -0.33
C LEU A 124 1.85 10.98 0.41
N ALA A 125 2.99 10.48 -0.06
CA ALA A 125 3.72 9.42 0.63
C ALA A 125 4.43 9.95 1.89
N GLU A 126 4.87 11.22 1.88
CA GLU A 126 5.43 11.88 3.06
C GLU A 126 4.35 12.08 4.13
N ASP A 127 3.20 12.63 3.77
CA ASP A 127 2.05 12.81 4.66
C ASP A 127 1.60 11.48 5.29
N LEU A 128 1.58 10.41 4.49
CA LEU A 128 1.27 9.07 4.97
C LEU A 128 2.31 8.54 5.97
N ARG A 129 3.60 8.88 5.77
CA ARG A 129 4.67 8.46 6.67
C ARG A 129 4.56 9.16 8.01
N ASP A 130 4.21 10.43 8.01
CA ASP A 130 3.94 11.19 9.23
C ASP A 130 2.74 10.61 10.00
N ILE A 131 1.70 10.15 9.29
CA ILE A 131 0.59 9.42 9.91
C ILE A 131 1.08 8.15 10.62
N VAL A 132 1.91 7.34 9.96
CA VAL A 132 2.47 6.12 10.54
C VAL A 132 3.30 6.44 11.79
N HIS A 133 4.19 7.43 11.73
CA HIS A 133 5.01 7.82 12.88
C HIS A 133 4.15 8.26 14.07
N HIS A 134 3.16 9.13 13.87
CA HIS A 134 2.27 9.57 14.95
C HIS A 134 1.49 8.41 15.57
N LEU A 135 1.00 7.46 14.76
CA LEU A 135 0.28 6.29 15.27
C LEU A 135 1.19 5.38 16.10
N ILE A 136 2.45 5.18 15.70
CA ILE A 136 3.40 4.37 16.47
C ILE A 136 3.79 5.06 17.78
N ASP A 137 3.95 6.38 17.77
CA ASP A 137 4.24 7.18 18.98
C ASP A 137 3.08 7.12 19.99
N ASP A 138 1.83 7.17 19.50
CA ASP A 138 0.63 7.08 20.35
C ASP A 138 0.39 5.65 20.87
N PHE A 139 0.82 4.62 20.11
CA PHE A 139 0.57 3.21 20.42
C PHE A 139 1.84 2.33 20.33
N PRO A 140 2.86 2.58 21.17
CA PRO A 140 4.15 1.88 21.08
C PRO A 140 4.03 0.37 21.33
N GLY A 141 2.96 -0.09 21.99
CA GLY A 141 2.64 -1.51 22.16
C GLY A 141 2.49 -2.27 20.84
N PHE A 142 2.16 -1.58 19.75
CA PHE A 142 2.11 -2.15 18.41
C PHE A 142 3.45 -2.79 17.98
N LEU A 143 4.58 -2.17 18.33
CA LEU A 143 5.91 -2.70 18.04
C LEU A 143 6.16 -4.05 18.73
N TYR A 144 5.59 -4.26 19.92
CA TYR A 144 5.64 -5.55 20.60
C TYR A 144 4.85 -6.63 19.84
N HIS A 145 3.70 -6.28 19.25
CA HIS A 145 2.93 -7.20 18.42
C HIS A 145 3.67 -7.57 17.13
N MET A 146 4.32 -6.60 16.47
CA MET A 146 5.19 -6.86 15.33
C MET A 146 6.33 -7.82 15.68
N MET A 147 7.09 -7.52 16.74
CA MET A 147 8.18 -8.40 17.21
C MET A 147 7.66 -9.80 17.54
N SER A 148 6.52 -9.90 18.24
CA SER A 148 5.94 -11.17 18.64
C SER A 148 5.47 -12.02 17.45
N LEU A 149 5.10 -11.39 16.33
CA LEU A 149 4.75 -12.09 15.10
C LEU A 149 6.00 -12.61 14.40
N ASP A 150 7.06 -11.80 14.29
CA ASP A 150 8.32 -12.18 13.65
C ASP A 150 8.96 -13.40 14.34
N LEU A 151 8.89 -13.47 15.67
CA LEU A 151 9.40 -14.61 16.44
C LEU A 151 8.68 -15.94 16.16
N ARG A 152 7.50 -15.93 15.53
CA ARG A 152 6.80 -17.17 15.14
C ARG A 152 7.39 -17.82 13.90
N TYR A 153 8.12 -17.04 13.09
CA TYR A 153 8.76 -17.53 11.89
C TYR A 153 10.20 -17.91 12.21
N LYS A 154 10.58 -19.13 11.81
CA LYS A 154 11.95 -19.59 11.97
C LYS A 154 12.81 -18.80 10.99
N VAL A 155 13.89 -18.18 11.49
CA VAL A 155 14.88 -17.54 10.63
C VAL A 155 15.35 -18.59 9.61
N PRO A 156 15.30 -18.31 8.29
CA PRO A 156 15.77 -19.23 7.26
C PRO A 156 17.30 -19.20 7.21
N VAL A 157 17.93 -19.64 8.30
CA VAL A 157 19.30 -20.14 8.28
C VAL A 157 19.21 -21.57 7.75
N GLY A 158 19.72 -21.78 6.54
CA GLY A 158 19.73 -23.07 5.84
C GLY A 158 20.35 -24.20 6.65
#